data_AF-E0STL0-F1
#
_entry.id   AF-E0STL0-F1
#
_cell.length_a   1.000
_cell.length_b   1.000
_cell.length_c   1.000
_cell.angle_alpha   90.00
_cell.angle_beta   90.00
_cell.angle_gamma   90.00
#
_symmetry.space_group_name_H-M   'P 1'
#
loop_
_entity.id
_entity.type
_entity.pdbx_description
1 polymer ?
#
loop_
_entity_poly.entity_id
_entity_poly.type
_entity_poly.pdbx_seq_one_letter_code
_entity_poly.pdbx_strand_id
1 'polypeptide(L)' 'MILLDTNAIVYYLHSVEPYASRVKQIIISIKDLAVTLRIIDEVEFTSIRLKGWRRYGIKRIKRIY' A
#
# COMPACT_ATOMS: atom_id res chain seq x y z
N MET A 1 11.79 9.35 13.72
CA MET A 1 10.65 8.47 13.40
C MET A 1 9.78 9.11 12.33
N ILE A 2 9.58 8.43 11.20
CA ILE A 2 8.67 8.83 10.13
C ILE A 2 7.56 7.80 10.02
N LEU A 3 6.30 8.24 10.02
CA LEU A 3 5.15 7.38 9.80
C LEU A 3 4.92 7.19 8.29
N LEU A 4 4.91 5.95 7.81
CA LEU A 4 4.61 5.64 6.42
C LEU A 4 3.09 5.61 6.21
N ASP A 5 2.62 6.37 5.23
CA ASP A 5 1.22 6.37 4.80
C ASP A 5 0.90 5.13 3.95
N THR A 6 -0.39 4.75 3.94
CA THR A 6 -0.94 3.68 3.10
C THR A 6 -0.52 3.81 1.64
N ASN A 7 -0.55 5.02 1.06
CA ASN A 7 -0.20 5.22 -0.34
C ASN A 7 1.27 4.93 -0.62
N ALA A 8 2.18 5.33 0.28
CA ALA A 8 3.61 5.08 0.10
C ALA A 8 3.89 3.58 0.01
N ILE A 9 3.28 2.81 0.92
CA ILE A 9 3.40 1.34 0.95
C ILE A 9 2.77 0.73 -0.31
N VAL A 10 1.55 1.12 -0.67
CA VAL A 10 0.85 0.61 -1.87
C VAL A 10 1.64 0.90 -3.14
N TYR A 11 2.16 2.12 -3.32
CA TYR A 11 2.95 2.48 -4.50
C TYR A 11 4.22 1.65 -4.60
N TYR A 12 4.92 1.47 -3.49
CA TYR A 12 6.11 0.63 -3.44
C TYR A 12 5.80 -0.84 -3.77
N LEU A 13 4.79 -1.43 -3.12
CA LEU A 13 4.41 -2.83 -3.34
C LEU A 13 3.88 -3.12 -4.75
N HIS A 14 3.31 -2.13 -5.42
CA HIS A 14 2.72 -2.27 -6.76
C HIS A 14 3.55 -1.63 -7.88
N SER A 15 4.79 -1.22 -7.60
CA SER A 15 5.73 -0.64 -8.58
C SER A 15 5.15 0.55 -9.35
N VAL A 16 4.41 1.43 -8.66
CA VAL A 16 3.81 2.63 -9.28
C VAL A 16 4.87 3.70 -9.42
N GLU A 17 5.47 3.81 -10.61
CA GLU A 17 6.48 4.85 -10.90
C GLU A 17 5.86 6.23 -11.15
N PRO A 18 6.55 7.33 -10.77
CA PRO A 18 7.89 7.40 -10.17
C PRO A 18 7.89 7.23 -8.63
N TYR A 19 6.73 6.99 -8.02
CA TYR A 19 6.56 7.02 -6.57
C TYR A 19 7.23 5.84 -5.87
N ALA A 20 7.17 4.64 -6.47
CA ALA A 20 7.83 3.45 -5.94
C ALA A 20 9.33 3.66 -5.75
N SER A 21 10.01 4.26 -6.75
CA SER A 21 11.42 4.61 -6.65
C SER A 21 11.70 5.62 -5.53
N ARG A 22 10.86 6.65 -5.37
CA ARG A 22 10.99 7.63 -4.28
C ARG A 22 10.80 6.99 -2.90
N VAL A 23 9.78 6.16 -2.74
CA VAL A 23 9.52 5.45 -1.48
C VAL A 23 10.65 4.49 -1.15
N LYS A 24 11.23 3.80 -2.15
CA LYS A 24 12.42 2.95 -1.95
C LYS A 24 13.58 3.74 -1.35
N GLN A 25 13.86 4.93 -1.87
CA GLN A 25 14.92 5.80 -1.34
C GLN A 25 14.65 6.21 0.11
N ILE A 26 13.40 6.53 0.46
CA ILE A 26 12.96 6.86 1.82
C ILE A 26 13.18 5.67 2.76
N ILE A 27 12.75 4.47 2.36
CA ILE A 27 12.86 3.25 3.16
C ILE A 27 14.33 2.92 3.47
N ILE A 28 15.23 3.08 2.49
CA ILE A 28 16.66 2.79 2.67
C ILE A 28 17.36 3.88 3.49
N SER A 29 16.94 5.14 3.36
CA SER A 29 17.64 6.28 3.98
C SER A 29 17.25 6.53 5.44
N ILE A 30 16.06 6.07 5.88
CA ILE A 30 15.52 6.39 7.20
C ILE A 30 15.55 5.16 8.10
N LYS A 31 16.26 5.30 9.23
CA LYS A 31 16.42 4.23 10.24
C LYS A 31 15.15 3.96 11.05
N ASP A 32 14.39 5.00 11.38
CA ASP A 32 13.19 4.90 12.23
C ASP A 32 11.91 5.13 11.41
N LEU A 33 11.37 4.05 10.87
CA LEU A 33 10.07 4.04 10.18
C LEU A 33 9.01 3.39 11.05
N ALA A 34 7.83 3.98 11.08
CA ALA A 34 6.68 3.47 11.82
C ALA A 34 5.48 3.26 10.89
N VAL A 35 4.62 2.33 11.26
CA VAL A 35 3.33 2.05 10.61
C VAL A 35 2.33 1.76 11.72
N THR A 36 1.09 2.23 11.59
CA THR A 36 0.01 1.87 12.54
C THR A 36 -0.75 0.64 12.05
N LEU A 37 -1.42 -0.07 12.96
CA LEU A 37 -2.29 -1.21 12.59
C LEU A 37 -3.36 -0.82 11.56
N ARG A 38 -3.94 0.38 11.69
CA ARG A 38 -4.91 0.90 10.72
C ARG A 38 -4.31 1.04 9.31
N ILE A 39 -3.06 1.48 9.20
CA ILE A 39 -2.38 1.59 7.90
C ILE A 39 -2.17 0.20 7.31
N ILE A 40 -1.84 -0.80 8.12
CA ILE A 40 -1.74 -2.19 7.67
C ILE A 40 -3.08 -2.68 7.12
N ASP A 41 -4.18 -2.46 7.84
CA ASP A 41 -5.52 -2.86 7.40
C ASP A 41 -5.91 -2.20 6.06
N GLU A 42 -5.58 -0.91 5.90
CA GLU A 42 -5.86 -0.16 4.66
C GLU A 42 -5.01 -0.66 3.49
N VAL A 43 -3.73 -0.97 3.71
CA VAL A 43 -2.84 -1.57 2.70
C VAL A 43 -3.39 -2.93 2.28
N GLU A 44 -3.75 -3.80 3.24
CA GLU A 44 -4.29 -5.12 2.95
C GLU A 44 -5.56 -5.04 2.12
N PHE A 45 -6.54 -4.23 2.56
CA PHE A 45 -7.80 -4.05 1.84
C PHE A 45 -7.56 -3.54 0.42
N THR A 46 -6.67 -2.56 0.25
CA THR A 46 -6.32 -1.98 -1.06
C THR A 46 -5.66 -3.02 -1.96
N SER A 47 -4.70 -3.78 -1.45
CA SER A 47 -4.03 -4.84 -2.20
C SER A 47 -4.98 -5.96 -2.61
N ILE A 48 -5.90 -6.38 -1.74
CA ILE A 48 -6.94 -7.37 -2.08
C ILE A 48 -7.83 -6.84 -3.19
N ARG A 49 -8.31 -5.59 -3.09
CA ARG A 49 -9.16 -4.97 -4.11
C ARG A 49 -8.46 -4.87 -5.45
N LEU A 50 -7.20 -4.44 -5.47
CA LEU A 50 -6.40 -4.36 -6.70
C LEU A 50 -6.18 -5.73 -7.33
N LYS A 51 -5.84 -6.76 -6.53
CA LYS A 51 -5.70 -8.14 -7.02
C LYS A 51 -7.03 -8.68 -7.55
N GLY A 52 -8.13 -8.44 -6.82
CA GLY A 52 -9.49 -8.81 -7.20
C GLY A 52 -9.89 -8.23 -8.54
N TRP A 53 -9.62 -6.93 -8.74
CA TRP A 53 -9.88 -6.26 -10.00
C TRP A 53 -9.00 -6.79 -11.14
N ARG A 54 -7.68 -6.90 -10.94
CA ARG A 54 -6.73 -7.33 -11.99
C ARG A 54 -6.94 -8.77 -12.44
N ARG A 55 -7.22 -9.69 -11.50
CA ARG A 55 -7.31 -11.13 -11.81
C ARG A 55 -8.72 -11.59 -12.15
N TYR A 56 -9.73 -10.96 -11.57
CA TYR A 56 -11.11 -11.46 -11.64
C TYR A 56 -12.10 -10.41 -12.16
N GLY A 57 -11.65 -9.20 -12.54
CA GLY A 57 -12.53 -8.13 -13.01
C GLY A 57 -13.46 -7.56 -11.95
N ILE A 58 -13.25 -7.88 -10.66
CA ILE A 58 -14.12 -7.47 -9.56
C ILE A 58 -13.91 -5.97 -9.28
N LYS A 59 -14.85 -5.13 -9.73
CA LYS A 59 -14.77 -3.66 -9.58
C LYS A 59 -15.05 -3.16 -8.16
N ARG A 60 -15.77 -3.96 -7.37
CA ARG A 60 -16.17 -3.61 -6.00
C ARG A 60 -16.23 -4.85 -5.13
N ILE A 61 -15.50 -4.81 -4.01
CA ILE A 61 -15.71 -5.74 -2.90
C ILE A 61 -16.81 -5.10 -2.05
N LYS A 62 -18.02 -5.65 -2.13
CA LYS A 62 -19.09 -5.27 -1.19
C LYS A 62 -18.85 -6.06 0.09
N ARG A 63 -18.84 -5.37 1.23
CA ARG A 63 -18.86 -6.01 2.53
C ARG A 63 -20.22 -6.68 2.65
N ILE A 64 -20.22 -8.02 2.64
CA ILE A 64 -21.40 -8.81 2.95
C ILE A 64 -21.46 -8.78 4.48
N TYR A 65 -22.30 -7.88 5.01
CA TYR A 65 -22.75 -7.94 6.39
C TYR A 65 -24.01 -8.81 6.42
#